data_AF-A0A1G9YDG9-F1
#
_entry.id   AF-A0A1G9YDG9-F1
#
_cell.length_a   1.000
_cell.length_b   1.000
_cell.length_c   1.000
_cell.angle_alpha   90.00
_cell.angle_beta   90.00
_cell.angle_gamma   90.00
#
_symmetry.space_group_name_H-M   'P 1'
#
loop_
_entity.id
_entity.type
_entity.pdbx_description
1 polymer ?
#
loop_
_entity_poly.entity_id
_entity_poly.type
_entity_poly.pdbx_seq_one_letter_code
_entity_poly.pdbx_strand_id
1 'polypeptide(L)'
;MANRVASVLESYDFFGKSIPGIVALIGTSALLPGLPIESLAGPNGTVNLAVLTAVSLTLVFSGLVLGQAVHTLADNTEKALYRLGRWVADKYYVRAPLLNEKHWENRESVKNWLKRRYWGIHDIFKSHRRLFENQLGWYFDLSKERRGLGGSNLIYDRFRDCCESEFGIDIGKFEQESSEGIELNGYPEFRQLYPMVTAKLSQTDAGRAEGFQARYSFCRGMWVTLLLLLSLYLAVLFVPLTPHALDYRPVLLQILTKYELGLLMWAMLFVALVFMDASGDYKRHYIEYLISDFCVVAGATPENMNQDK
;
A
#
# COMPACT_ATOMS: atom_id res chain seq x y z
N MET A 1 -16.88 -18.26 19.27
CA MET A 1 -15.80 -17.39 19.77
C MET A 1 -14.42 -17.77 19.21
N ALA A 2 -14.08 -19.06 19.06
CA ALA A 2 -12.81 -19.50 18.48
C ALA A 2 -12.50 -18.90 17.08
N ASN A 3 -13.52 -18.77 16.23
CA ASN A 3 -13.34 -18.18 14.88
C ASN A 3 -12.88 -16.71 14.91
N ARG A 4 -13.17 -15.95 15.97
CA ARG A 4 -12.72 -14.55 16.08
C ARG A 4 -11.24 -14.44 16.44
N VAL A 5 -10.70 -15.40 17.20
CA VAL A 5 -9.26 -15.41 17.53
C VAL A 5 -8.45 -15.89 16.32
N ALA A 6 -8.98 -16.89 15.58
CA ALA A 6 -8.40 -17.31 14.32
C ALA A 6 -8.44 -16.19 13.25
N SER A 7 -9.49 -15.35 13.23
CA SER A 7 -9.56 -14.20 12.31
C SER A 7 -8.65 -13.04 12.72
N VAL A 8 -8.26 -12.91 14.00
CA VAL A 8 -7.27 -11.89 14.42
C VAL A 8 -5.84 -12.26 13.97
N LEU A 9 -5.61 -13.53 13.65
CA LEU A 9 -4.39 -14.01 12.99
C LEU A 9 -4.55 -14.15 11.47
N GLU A 10 -5.58 -13.51 10.91
CA GLU A 10 -5.72 -13.42 9.47
C GLU A 10 -4.44 -12.81 8.89
N SER A 11 -3.97 -13.41 7.80
CA SER A 11 -2.68 -13.04 7.19
C SER A 11 -2.57 -11.53 6.95
N TYR A 12 -3.70 -10.86 6.69
CA TYR A 12 -3.78 -9.41 6.58
C TYR A 12 -3.32 -8.67 7.85
N ASP A 13 -3.85 -9.03 9.02
CA ASP A 13 -3.54 -8.34 10.28
C ASP A 13 -2.13 -8.67 10.75
N PHE A 14 -1.71 -9.93 10.60
CA PHE A 14 -0.37 -10.34 10.99
C PHE A 14 0.72 -9.71 10.11
N PHE A 15 0.66 -9.93 8.79
CA PHE A 15 1.70 -9.43 7.89
C PHE A 15 1.58 -7.92 7.67
N GLY A 16 0.35 -7.41 7.49
CA GLY A 16 0.11 -6.01 7.14
C GLY A 16 0.33 -5.03 8.28
N LYS A 17 0.16 -5.47 9.54
CA LYS A 17 0.26 -4.58 10.72
C LYS A 17 1.36 -5.01 11.68
N SER A 18 1.44 -6.29 12.07
CA SER A 18 2.41 -6.72 13.09
C SER A 18 3.85 -6.47 12.65
N ILE A 19 4.21 -6.85 11.42
CA ILE A 19 5.61 -6.77 10.97
C ILE A 19 6.11 -5.32 10.95
N PRO A 20 5.42 -4.35 10.30
CA PRO A 20 5.83 -2.94 10.38
C PRO A 20 5.90 -2.40 11.81
N GLY A 21 5.01 -2.85 12.70
CA GLY A 21 5.03 -2.47 14.11
C GLY A 21 6.18 -3.09 14.89
N ILE A 22 6.52 -4.35 14.64
CA ILE A 22 7.71 -5.02 15.21
C ILE A 22 8.97 -4.28 14.78
N VAL A 23 9.09 -3.95 13.49
CA VAL A 23 10.25 -3.21 12.96
C VAL A 23 10.33 -1.82 13.60
N ALA A 24 9.20 -1.13 13.75
CA ALA A 24 9.15 0.15 14.46
C ALA A 24 9.58 0.00 15.93
N LEU A 25 9.11 -1.04 16.63
CA LEU A 25 9.45 -1.30 18.03
C LEU A 25 10.93 -1.61 18.22
N ILE A 26 11.50 -2.47 17.38
CA ILE A 26 12.94 -2.78 17.40
C ILE A 26 13.76 -1.52 17.08
N GLY A 27 13.41 -0.81 16.01
CA GLY A 27 14.14 0.40 15.59
C GLY A 27 14.09 1.51 16.63
N THR A 28 12.93 1.72 17.27
CA THR A 28 12.79 2.72 18.35
C THR A 28 13.45 2.27 19.64
N SER A 29 13.44 0.97 19.97
CA SER A 29 14.14 0.48 21.16
C SER A 29 15.66 0.62 21.05
N ALA A 30 16.21 0.63 19.82
CA ALA A 30 17.63 0.95 19.59
C ALA A 30 17.99 2.40 20.00
N LEU A 31 17.00 3.27 20.20
CA LEU A 31 17.20 4.64 20.69
C LEU A 31 17.25 4.72 22.22
N LEU A 32 16.83 3.67 22.93
CA LEU A 32 16.81 3.65 24.39
C LEU A 32 18.23 3.49 24.97
N PRO A 33 18.45 3.86 26.25
CA PRO A 33 19.66 3.50 26.97
C PRO A 33 19.79 1.98 27.10
N GLY A 34 21.04 1.50 27.05
CA GLY A 34 21.50 0.11 27.24
C GLY A 34 20.41 -0.97 27.38
N LEU A 35 20.26 -1.83 26.37
CA LEU A 35 19.48 -3.04 26.55
C LEU A 35 20.23 -3.97 27.50
N PRO A 36 19.59 -4.53 28.54
CA PRO A 36 20.23 -5.48 29.43
C PRO A 36 20.39 -6.83 28.70
N ILE A 37 21.30 -6.91 27.73
CA ILE A 37 21.55 -8.12 26.93
C ILE A 37 21.98 -9.27 27.86
N GLU A 38 22.63 -8.94 28.97
CA GLU A 38 22.98 -9.89 30.04
C GLU A 38 21.75 -10.59 30.63
N SER A 39 20.57 -9.96 30.62
CA SER A 39 19.32 -10.59 31.09
C SER A 39 18.77 -11.66 30.14
N LEU A 40 19.25 -11.71 28.89
CA LEU A 40 18.90 -12.76 27.92
C LEU A 40 19.78 -14.01 28.07
N ALA A 41 20.93 -13.89 28.72
CA ALA A 41 21.82 -15.01 29.02
C ALA A 41 21.46 -15.61 30.38
N GLY A 42 21.30 -16.94 30.43
CA GLY A 42 21.22 -17.66 31.70
C GLY A 42 22.55 -17.63 32.46
N PRO A 43 22.58 -18.03 33.74
CA PRO A 43 23.80 -18.02 34.57
C PRO A 43 24.97 -18.83 33.99
N ASN A 44 24.68 -19.79 33.10
CA ASN A 44 25.67 -20.63 32.43
C ASN A 44 26.01 -20.17 31.00
N GLY A 45 25.59 -18.96 30.60
CA GLY A 45 25.72 -18.45 29.23
C GLY A 45 24.76 -19.10 28.22
N THR A 46 23.86 -19.99 28.66
CA THR A 46 22.84 -20.60 27.79
C THR A 46 21.65 -19.66 27.60
N VAL A 47 21.10 -19.58 26.39
CA VAL A 47 19.88 -18.81 26.11
C VAL A 47 18.70 -19.36 26.90
N ASN A 48 18.05 -18.53 27.71
CA ASN A 48 16.84 -18.92 28.41
C ASN A 48 15.65 -18.93 27.45
N LEU A 49 15.27 -20.12 26.95
CA LEU A 49 14.17 -20.28 26.00
C LEU A 49 12.84 -19.69 26.49
N ALA A 50 12.57 -19.72 27.79
CA ALA A 50 11.36 -19.13 28.36
C ALA A 50 11.36 -17.60 28.24
N VAL A 51 12.50 -16.96 28.54
CA VAL A 51 12.67 -15.50 28.36
C VAL A 51 12.59 -15.13 26.89
N LEU A 52 13.26 -15.88 26.00
CA LEU A 52 13.19 -15.63 24.56
C LEU A 52 11.76 -15.75 24.02
N THR A 53 11.01 -16.75 24.48
CA THR A 53 9.60 -16.96 24.12
C THR A 53 8.74 -15.80 24.62
N ALA A 54 8.92 -15.39 25.89
CA ALA A 54 8.20 -14.26 26.47
C ALA A 54 8.49 -12.96 25.70
N VAL A 55 9.75 -12.65 25.43
CA VAL A 55 10.16 -11.48 24.63
C VAL A 55 9.56 -11.54 23.23
N SER A 56 9.59 -12.70 22.58
CA SER A 56 9.01 -12.88 21.23
C SER A 56 7.50 -12.64 21.22
N LEU A 57 6.78 -13.20 22.20
CA LEU A 57 5.33 -12.98 22.35
C LEU A 57 5.03 -11.51 22.64
N THR A 58 5.75 -10.88 23.57
CA THR A 58 5.61 -9.45 23.87
C THR A 58 5.84 -8.62 22.61
N LEU A 59 6.88 -8.94 21.84
CA LEU A 59 7.21 -8.23 20.61
C LEU A 59 6.13 -8.40 19.53
N VAL A 60 5.51 -9.58 19.40
CA VAL A 60 4.36 -9.79 18.50
C VAL A 60 3.14 -8.98 18.93
N PHE A 61 2.76 -9.01 20.21
CA PHE A 61 1.59 -8.29 20.71
C PHE A 61 1.79 -6.77 20.72
N SER A 62 2.93 -6.29 21.21
CA SER A 62 3.28 -4.86 21.16
C SER A 62 3.46 -4.39 19.71
N GLY A 63 4.02 -5.24 18.85
CA GLY A 63 4.14 -5.00 17.43
C GLY A 63 2.80 -4.90 16.71
N LEU A 64 1.80 -5.71 17.08
CA LEU A 64 0.42 -5.57 16.59
C LEU A 64 -0.19 -4.22 16.95
N VAL A 65 -0.09 -3.82 18.22
CA VAL A 65 -0.65 -2.56 18.73
C VAL A 65 0.03 -1.36 18.06
N LEU A 66 1.36 -1.35 18.03
CA LEU A 66 2.13 -0.31 17.36
C LEU A 66 1.91 -0.32 15.85
N GLY A 67 1.73 -1.51 15.27
CA GLY A 67 1.40 -1.73 13.87
C GLY A 67 0.10 -1.06 13.45
N GLN A 68 -0.93 -1.11 14.29
CA GLN A 68 -2.19 -0.40 14.06
C GLN A 68 -1.99 1.13 14.05
N ALA A 69 -1.13 1.66 14.92
CA ALA A 69 -0.78 3.07 14.93
C ALA A 69 0.01 3.46 13.66
N VAL A 70 1.00 2.66 13.27
CA VAL A 70 1.76 2.82 12.01
C VAL A 70 0.82 2.79 10.81
N HIS A 71 -0.12 1.86 10.77
CA HIS A 71 -1.08 1.72 9.67
C HIS A 71 -1.99 2.95 9.56
N THR A 72 -2.45 3.49 10.69
CA THR A 72 -3.24 4.73 10.74
C THR A 72 -2.42 5.93 10.31
N LEU A 73 -1.16 6.01 10.76
CA LEU A 73 -0.23 7.05 10.32
C LEU A 73 0.00 6.98 8.82
N ALA A 74 0.21 5.79 8.27
CA ALA A 74 0.43 5.58 6.85
C ALA A 74 -0.76 6.05 5.99
N ASP A 75 -1.99 5.73 6.41
CA ASP A 75 -3.21 6.20 5.74
C ASP A 75 -3.32 7.73 5.76
N ASN A 76 -2.95 8.36 6.88
CA ASN A 76 -2.92 9.82 6.99
C ASN A 76 -1.80 10.45 6.14
N THR A 77 -0.62 9.83 6.10
CA THR A 77 0.51 10.26 5.26
C THR A 77 0.14 10.18 3.78
N GLU A 78 -0.50 9.10 3.31
CA GLU A 78 -0.99 8.99 1.93
C GLU A 78 -1.98 10.10 1.59
N LYS A 79 -2.97 10.35 2.46
CA LYS A 79 -3.95 11.44 2.26
C LYS A 79 -3.31 12.81 2.26
N ALA A 80 -2.34 13.06 3.14
CA ALA A 80 -1.61 14.32 3.19
C ALA A 80 -0.78 14.54 1.92
N LEU A 81 -0.05 13.51 1.47
CA LEU A 81 0.74 13.54 0.24
C LEU A 81 -0.15 13.67 -1.00
N TYR A 82 -1.33 13.04 -1.02
CA TYR A 82 -2.33 13.22 -2.08
C TYR A 82 -2.82 14.66 -2.15
N ARG A 83 -3.20 15.26 -1.00
CA ARG A 83 -3.66 16.66 -0.94
C ARG A 83 -2.56 17.62 -1.35
N LEU A 84 -1.33 17.39 -0.91
CA LEU A 84 -0.17 18.18 -1.29
C LEU A 84 0.09 18.06 -2.79
N GLY A 85 0.12 16.84 -3.32
CA GLY A 85 0.32 16.56 -4.73
C GLY A 85 -0.76 17.22 -5.60
N ARG A 86 -2.03 17.13 -5.18
CA ARG A 86 -3.15 17.82 -5.85
C ARG A 86 -2.98 19.34 -5.79
N TRP A 87 -2.66 19.90 -4.63
CA TRP A 87 -2.44 21.33 -4.49
C TRP A 87 -1.27 21.83 -5.35
N VAL A 88 -0.16 21.08 -5.39
CA VAL A 88 0.97 21.36 -6.27
C VAL A 88 0.54 21.25 -7.73
N ALA A 89 -0.26 20.25 -8.08
CA ALA A 89 -0.75 20.06 -9.44
C ALA A 89 -1.67 21.22 -9.88
N ASP A 90 -2.63 21.59 -9.05
CA ASP A 90 -3.56 22.69 -9.34
C ASP A 90 -2.81 24.03 -9.45
N LYS A 91 -1.76 24.23 -8.64
CA LYS A 91 -0.99 25.48 -8.61
C LYS A 91 0.09 25.59 -9.69
N TYR A 92 0.74 24.48 -10.04
CA TYR A 92 1.93 24.48 -10.91
C TYR A 92 1.75 23.64 -12.19
N TYR A 93 0.85 22.65 -12.22
CA TYR A 93 0.70 21.71 -13.34
C TYR A 93 -0.43 22.02 -14.30
N VAL A 94 -1.21 23.08 -14.11
CA VAL A 94 -2.20 23.52 -15.12
C VAL A 94 -1.52 23.83 -16.48
N ARG A 95 -0.19 23.98 -16.56
CA ARG A 95 0.58 24.05 -17.84
C ARG A 95 2.02 23.51 -17.80
N ALA A 96 2.36 22.55 -16.93
CA ALA A 96 3.77 22.09 -16.84
C ALA A 96 4.09 20.91 -17.79
N PRO A 97 4.93 21.11 -18.83
CA PRO A 97 5.33 20.08 -19.79
C PRO A 97 6.49 19.24 -19.21
N LEU A 98 6.32 18.67 -18.01
CA LEU A 98 7.37 17.82 -17.41
C LEU A 98 7.59 16.51 -18.19
N LEU A 99 6.69 16.20 -19.12
CA LEU A 99 6.89 15.27 -20.21
C LEU A 99 6.63 16.02 -21.53
N ASN A 100 7.51 16.96 -21.90
CA ASN A 100 7.58 17.36 -23.31
C ASN A 100 8.00 16.09 -24.07
N GLU A 101 7.00 15.36 -24.60
CA GLU A 101 7.16 14.00 -25.12
C GLU A 101 8.23 13.91 -26.21
N LYS A 102 8.50 15.03 -26.89
CA LYS A 102 9.52 15.19 -27.93
C LYS A 102 10.96 14.94 -27.47
N HIS A 103 11.30 15.14 -26.20
CA HIS A 103 12.70 14.96 -25.74
C HIS A 103 13.04 13.50 -25.37
N TRP A 104 12.05 12.61 -25.29
CA TRP A 104 12.21 11.22 -24.84
C TRP A 104 12.03 10.19 -25.95
N GLU A 105 11.90 10.61 -27.21
CA GLU A 105 11.67 9.72 -28.36
C GLU A 105 12.76 8.65 -28.56
N ASN A 106 14.01 8.93 -28.17
CA ASN A 106 15.13 8.04 -28.47
C ASN A 106 15.40 6.92 -27.44
N ARG A 107 14.62 6.79 -26.35
CA ARG A 107 14.81 5.73 -25.34
C ARG A 107 13.48 5.16 -24.84
N GLU A 108 12.79 4.45 -25.72
CA GLU A 108 11.46 3.87 -25.45
C GLU A 108 11.42 2.99 -24.18
N SER A 109 12.48 2.21 -23.90
CA SER A 109 12.58 1.38 -22.70
C SER A 109 12.62 2.19 -21.40
N VAL A 110 13.43 3.26 -21.36
CA VAL A 110 13.55 4.16 -20.20
C VAL A 110 12.27 4.97 -20.03
N LYS A 111 11.67 5.43 -21.14
CA LYS A 111 10.38 6.14 -21.13
C LYS A 111 9.28 5.26 -20.54
N ASN A 112 9.19 4.00 -20.96
CA ASN A 112 8.21 3.05 -20.45
C ASN A 112 8.44 2.70 -18.98
N TRP A 113 9.70 2.52 -18.57
CA TRP A 113 10.05 2.30 -17.18
C TRP A 113 9.68 3.51 -16.29
N LEU A 114 10.09 4.72 -16.67
CA LEU A 114 9.76 5.95 -15.92
C LEU A 114 8.26 6.20 -15.88
N LYS A 115 7.56 6.02 -17.00
CA LYS A 115 6.10 6.13 -17.08
C LYS A 115 5.44 5.15 -16.12
N ARG A 116 5.90 3.88 -16.09
CA ARG A 116 5.40 2.88 -15.14
C ARG A 116 5.64 3.31 -13.69
N ARG A 117 6.84 3.76 -13.33
CA ARG A 117 7.18 4.20 -11.96
C ARG A 117 6.40 5.42 -11.52
N TYR A 118 6.28 6.41 -12.40
CA TYR A 118 5.46 7.61 -12.15
C TYR A 118 4.02 7.22 -11.83
N TRP A 119 3.41 6.35 -12.65
CA TRP A 119 2.05 5.90 -12.43
C TRP A 119 1.90 5.03 -11.19
N GLY A 120 2.87 4.17 -10.89
CA GLY A 120 2.91 3.39 -9.65
C GLY A 120 2.88 4.32 -8.43
N ILE A 121 3.78 5.31 -8.37
CA ILE A 121 3.84 6.31 -7.30
C ILE A 121 2.53 7.11 -7.21
N HIS A 122 2.01 7.56 -8.34
CA HIS A 122 0.77 8.32 -8.40
C HIS A 122 -0.44 7.51 -7.89
N ASP A 123 -0.48 6.20 -8.17
CA ASP A 123 -1.58 5.34 -7.77
C ASP A 123 -1.52 4.98 -6.26
N ILE A 124 -0.34 5.04 -5.60
CA ILE A 124 -0.21 4.92 -4.13
C ILE A 124 -1.11 5.92 -3.41
N PHE A 125 -1.12 7.18 -3.85
CA PHE A 125 -1.79 8.26 -3.13
C PHE A 125 -3.30 8.30 -3.35
N LYS A 126 -3.84 7.52 -4.29
CA LYS A 126 -5.29 7.45 -4.54
C LYS A 126 -5.97 6.52 -3.56
N SER A 127 -7.23 6.77 -3.22
CA SER A 127 -8.04 5.75 -2.51
C SER A 127 -8.35 4.56 -3.42
N HIS A 128 -8.61 3.38 -2.86
CA HIS A 128 -9.05 2.21 -3.64
C HIS A 128 -10.27 2.53 -4.51
N ARG A 129 -11.25 3.25 -3.97
CA ARG A 129 -12.44 3.71 -4.70
C ARG A 129 -12.09 4.54 -5.92
N ARG A 130 -11.16 5.49 -5.77
CA ARG A 130 -10.71 6.36 -6.86
C ARG A 130 -9.86 5.60 -7.88
N LEU A 131 -9.07 4.62 -7.43
CA LEU A 131 -8.29 3.78 -8.33
C LEU A 131 -9.18 2.85 -9.15
N PHE A 132 -10.20 2.27 -8.51
CA PHE A 132 -11.26 1.48 -9.16
C PHE A 132 -12.00 2.29 -10.22
N GLU A 133 -12.47 3.48 -9.85
CA GLU A 133 -13.09 4.44 -10.77
C GLU A 133 -12.19 4.78 -11.97
N ASN A 134 -10.91 5.08 -11.73
CA ASN A 134 -9.98 5.39 -12.81
C ASN A 134 -9.72 4.18 -13.71
N GLN A 135 -9.65 2.97 -13.15
CA GLN A 135 -9.47 1.75 -13.92
C GLN A 135 -10.66 1.56 -14.86
N LEU A 136 -11.90 1.57 -14.34
CA LEU A 136 -13.09 1.46 -15.18
C LEU A 136 -13.16 2.60 -16.22
N GLY A 137 -12.87 3.83 -15.80
CA GLY A 137 -12.77 4.99 -16.68
C GLY A 137 -11.80 4.78 -17.84
N TRP A 138 -10.59 4.26 -17.60
CA TRP A 138 -9.64 4.02 -18.69
C TRP A 138 -10.03 2.90 -19.66
N TYR A 139 -10.90 1.97 -19.25
CA TYR A 139 -11.36 0.89 -20.11
C TYR A 139 -12.61 1.27 -20.91
N PHE A 140 -13.59 1.92 -20.27
CA PHE A 140 -14.88 2.25 -20.86
C PHE A 140 -14.94 3.65 -21.49
N ASP A 141 -13.99 4.55 -21.18
CA ASP A 141 -13.91 5.84 -21.85
C ASP A 141 -13.27 5.69 -23.24
N LEU A 142 -14.11 5.80 -24.28
CA LEU A 142 -13.69 5.74 -25.68
C LEU A 142 -12.81 6.94 -26.08
N SER A 143 -12.82 8.04 -25.32
CA SER A 143 -12.11 9.28 -25.66
C SER A 143 -10.64 9.30 -25.25
N LYS A 144 -10.16 8.34 -24.45
CA LYS A 144 -8.79 8.33 -23.91
C LYS A 144 -7.93 7.24 -24.56
N GLU A 145 -6.69 7.60 -24.92
CA GLU A 145 -5.65 6.61 -25.22
C GLU A 145 -5.53 5.63 -24.05
N ARG A 146 -5.98 4.39 -24.29
CA ARG A 146 -5.94 3.31 -23.30
C ARG A 146 -4.51 3.16 -22.81
N ARG A 147 -4.33 2.93 -21.50
CA ARG A 147 -3.04 2.84 -20.80
C ARG A 147 -2.22 1.60 -21.24
N GLY A 148 -1.77 1.57 -22.50
CA GLY A 148 -1.03 0.45 -23.10
C GLY A 148 -1.86 -0.81 -23.38
N LEU A 149 -3.20 -0.69 -23.40
CA LEU A 149 -4.12 -1.82 -23.62
C LEU A 149 -4.64 -1.78 -25.06
N GLY A 150 -3.76 -2.13 -26.00
CA GLY A 150 -4.17 -2.42 -27.37
C GLY A 150 -4.83 -3.79 -27.40
N GLY A 151 -6.16 -3.84 -27.23
CA GLY A 151 -6.95 -5.07 -27.32
C GLY A 151 -8.26 -5.00 -26.52
N SER A 152 -9.22 -5.85 -26.90
CA SER A 152 -10.41 -6.15 -26.08
C SER A 152 -9.94 -6.83 -24.80
N ASN A 153 -10.24 -6.23 -23.64
CA ASN A 153 -9.93 -6.86 -22.37
C ASN A 153 -11.14 -7.64 -21.89
N LEU A 154 -11.14 -8.94 -22.20
CA LEU A 154 -12.21 -9.90 -21.88
C LEU A 154 -12.69 -9.81 -20.43
N ILE A 155 -11.80 -9.47 -19.48
CA ILE A 155 -12.15 -9.34 -18.06
C ILE A 155 -13.12 -8.16 -17.84
N TYR A 156 -12.90 -7.04 -18.51
CA TYR A 156 -13.71 -5.83 -18.34
C TYR A 156 -15.03 -5.93 -19.11
N ASP A 157 -15.02 -6.55 -20.29
CA ASP A 157 -16.24 -6.84 -21.03
C ASP A 157 -17.16 -7.75 -20.18
N ARG A 158 -16.59 -8.82 -19.62
CA ARG A 158 -17.30 -9.69 -18.68
C ARG A 158 -17.75 -8.96 -17.42
N PHE A 159 -16.95 -8.04 -16.90
CA PHE A 159 -17.31 -7.24 -15.73
C PHE A 159 -18.54 -6.37 -15.99
N ARG A 160 -18.64 -5.75 -17.16
CA ARG A 160 -19.84 -5.01 -17.58
C ARG A 160 -21.07 -5.92 -17.53
N ASP A 161 -20.99 -7.08 -18.17
CA ASP A 161 -22.12 -8.01 -18.25
C ASP A 161 -22.53 -8.51 -16.86
N CYS A 162 -21.55 -8.81 -15.98
CA CYS A 162 -21.82 -9.18 -14.59
C CYS A 162 -22.44 -8.05 -13.75
N CYS A 163 -22.08 -6.79 -14.00
CA CYS A 163 -22.69 -5.65 -13.32
C CYS A 163 -24.13 -5.40 -13.78
N GLU A 164 -24.42 -5.61 -15.06
CA GLU A 164 -25.78 -5.54 -15.57
C GLU A 164 -26.64 -6.66 -14.99
N SER A 165 -26.13 -7.90 -14.95
CA SER A 165 -26.88 -9.04 -14.40
C SER A 165 -27.13 -8.92 -12.89
N GLU A 166 -26.12 -8.55 -12.11
CA GLU A 166 -26.22 -8.54 -10.63
C GLU A 166 -26.85 -7.27 -10.08
N PHE A 167 -26.64 -6.13 -10.73
CA PHE A 167 -27.05 -4.82 -10.21
C PHE A 167 -28.05 -4.09 -11.10
N GLY A 168 -28.34 -4.58 -12.31
CA GLY A 168 -29.14 -3.85 -13.30
C GLY A 168 -28.45 -2.59 -13.82
N ILE A 169 -27.13 -2.49 -13.67
CA ILE A 169 -26.34 -1.31 -14.04
C ILE A 169 -25.59 -1.62 -15.34
N ASP A 170 -26.10 -1.09 -16.44
CA ASP A 170 -25.41 -1.10 -17.73
C ASP A 170 -24.27 -0.07 -17.73
N ILE A 171 -23.05 -0.56 -17.52
CA ILE A 171 -21.82 0.27 -17.51
C ILE A 171 -21.57 0.92 -18.89
N GLY A 172 -22.02 0.27 -19.98
CA GLY A 172 -21.85 0.76 -21.34
C GLY A 172 -22.59 2.08 -21.60
N LYS A 173 -23.66 2.38 -20.85
CA LYS A 173 -24.35 3.68 -20.96
C LYS A 173 -23.49 4.87 -20.54
N PHE A 174 -22.41 4.63 -19.79
CA PHE A 174 -21.44 5.66 -19.41
C PHE A 174 -20.34 5.85 -20.47
N GLU A 175 -20.42 5.17 -21.62
CA GLU A 175 -19.65 5.47 -22.83
C GLU A 175 -20.13 6.78 -23.46
N GLN A 176 -19.96 7.90 -22.74
CA GLN A 176 -20.06 9.23 -23.33
C GLN A 176 -18.66 9.66 -23.74
N GLU A 177 -18.51 10.18 -24.96
CA GLU A 177 -17.32 10.93 -25.37
C GLU A 177 -17.18 12.11 -24.40
N SER A 178 -16.29 11.99 -23.40
CA SER A 178 -16.03 13.10 -22.48
C SER A 178 -15.50 14.26 -23.31
N SER A 179 -16.28 15.33 -23.37
CA SER A 179 -16.16 16.33 -24.44
C SER A 179 -14.92 17.22 -24.34
N GLU A 180 -14.11 17.15 -23.28
CA GLU A 180 -12.81 17.84 -23.24
C GLU A 180 -11.96 17.42 -22.02
N GLY A 181 -10.95 16.57 -22.26
CA GLY A 181 -9.82 16.38 -21.35
C GLY A 181 -10.02 15.46 -20.15
N ILE A 182 -8.95 15.30 -19.36
CA ILE A 182 -8.96 14.51 -18.12
C ILE A 182 -9.83 15.27 -17.11
N GLU A 183 -11.12 14.96 -17.04
CA GLU A 183 -11.95 15.48 -15.96
C GLU A 183 -11.34 15.04 -14.62
N LEU A 184 -10.81 16.01 -13.88
CA LEU A 184 -10.28 15.85 -12.53
C LEU A 184 -11.31 15.25 -11.57
N ASN A 185 -12.59 15.19 -11.95
CA ASN A 185 -13.68 14.66 -11.14
C ASN A 185 -14.02 13.18 -11.42
N GLY A 186 -13.52 12.58 -12.50
CA GLY A 186 -13.74 11.18 -12.87
C GLY A 186 -15.23 10.80 -13.00
N TYR A 187 -15.54 9.50 -13.04
CA TYR A 187 -16.90 8.97 -13.17
C TYR A 187 -17.47 8.63 -11.78
N PRO A 188 -18.23 9.54 -11.13
CA PRO A 188 -18.74 9.30 -9.77
C PRO A 188 -19.63 8.05 -9.68
N GLU A 189 -20.25 7.62 -10.78
CA GLU A 189 -21.06 6.42 -10.90
C GLU A 189 -20.20 5.15 -10.69
N PHE A 190 -19.03 5.08 -11.33
CA PHE A 190 -18.08 3.97 -11.12
C PHE A 190 -17.58 3.90 -9.68
N ARG A 191 -17.53 5.03 -8.97
CA ARG A 191 -17.16 5.05 -7.56
C ARG A 191 -18.21 4.36 -6.67
N GLN A 192 -19.48 4.39 -7.06
CA GLN A 192 -20.57 3.74 -6.33
C GLN A 192 -20.59 2.22 -6.52
N LEU A 193 -20.07 1.73 -7.65
CA LEU A 193 -19.92 0.29 -7.91
C LEU A 193 -18.92 -0.37 -6.95
N TYR A 194 -17.86 0.34 -6.54
CA TYR A 194 -16.84 -0.21 -5.65
C TYR A 194 -17.43 -0.82 -4.36
N PRO A 195 -18.20 -0.09 -3.52
CA PRO A 195 -18.77 -0.66 -2.30
C PRO A 195 -19.72 -1.83 -2.59
N MET A 196 -20.47 -1.82 -3.70
CA MET A 196 -21.39 -2.90 -4.09
C MET A 196 -20.61 -4.17 -4.41
N VAL A 197 -19.57 -4.06 -5.24
CA VAL A 197 -18.67 -5.16 -5.60
C VAL A 197 -17.99 -5.72 -4.34
N THR A 198 -17.42 -4.86 -3.48
CA THR A 198 -16.78 -5.33 -2.25
C THR A 198 -17.77 -5.98 -1.28
N ALA A 199 -19.00 -5.49 -1.20
CA ALA A 199 -20.03 -6.07 -0.34
C ALA A 199 -20.44 -7.47 -0.82
N LYS A 200 -20.61 -7.64 -2.13
CA LYS A 200 -20.88 -8.97 -2.73
C LYS A 200 -19.72 -9.94 -2.46
N LEU A 201 -18.48 -9.50 -2.68
CA LEU A 201 -17.31 -10.32 -2.44
C LEU A 201 -17.09 -10.68 -0.98
N SER A 202 -17.43 -9.77 -0.05
CA SER A 202 -17.33 -10.06 1.40
C SER A 202 -18.27 -11.14 1.90
N GLN A 203 -19.26 -11.55 1.09
CA GLN A 203 -20.16 -12.65 1.39
C GLN A 203 -19.59 -14.01 0.96
N THR A 204 -18.49 -14.01 0.22
CA THR A 204 -17.83 -15.21 -0.32
C THR A 204 -16.41 -15.31 0.21
N ASP A 205 -15.99 -16.50 0.66
CA ASP A 205 -14.62 -16.76 1.13
C ASP A 205 -13.57 -16.79 -0.01
N ALA A 206 -13.88 -16.22 -1.18
CA ALA A 206 -13.04 -16.21 -2.36
C ALA A 206 -12.33 -14.84 -2.48
N GLY A 207 -11.08 -14.76 -2.06
CA GLY A 207 -10.36 -13.47 -2.05
C GLY A 207 -8.91 -13.56 -2.50
N ARG A 208 -8.64 -13.77 -3.80
CA ARG A 208 -7.28 -13.48 -4.31
C ARG A 208 -6.96 -12.00 -4.12
N ALA A 209 -7.96 -11.14 -4.27
CA ALA A 209 -7.90 -9.73 -3.95
C ALA A 209 -7.41 -9.49 -2.50
N GLU A 210 -7.90 -10.23 -1.50
CA GLU A 210 -7.48 -10.05 -0.10
C GLU A 210 -5.98 -10.28 0.10
N GLY A 211 -5.41 -11.28 -0.60
CA GLY A 211 -3.97 -11.52 -0.59
C GLY A 211 -3.17 -10.33 -1.13
N PHE A 212 -3.65 -9.67 -2.18
CA PHE A 212 -3.04 -8.44 -2.70
C PHE A 212 -3.25 -7.25 -1.76
N GLN A 213 -4.41 -7.16 -1.11
CA GLN A 213 -4.68 -6.13 -0.10
C GLN A 213 -3.74 -6.26 1.11
N ALA A 214 -3.45 -7.48 1.55
CA ALA A 214 -2.50 -7.76 2.63
C ALA A 214 -1.07 -7.33 2.25
N ARG A 215 -0.60 -7.70 1.05
CA ARG A 215 0.72 -7.27 0.55
C ARG A 215 0.82 -5.76 0.40
N TYR A 216 -0.23 -5.12 -0.13
CA TYR A 216 -0.31 -3.67 -0.21
C TYR A 216 -0.21 -3.03 1.19
N SER A 217 -1.02 -3.49 2.15
CA SER A 217 -1.01 -3.00 3.53
C SER A 217 0.36 -3.13 4.19
N PHE A 218 1.02 -4.28 3.98
CA PHE A 218 2.39 -4.53 4.44
C PHE A 218 3.39 -3.56 3.82
N CYS A 219 3.45 -3.46 2.50
CA CYS A 219 4.38 -2.56 1.80
C CYS A 219 4.14 -1.11 2.25
N ARG A 220 2.88 -0.71 2.36
CA ARG A 220 2.48 0.62 2.85
C ARG A 220 2.98 0.89 4.27
N GLY A 221 2.75 -0.02 5.19
CA GLY A 221 3.22 0.12 6.57
C GLY A 221 4.75 0.18 6.65
N MET A 222 5.45 -0.67 5.89
CA MET A 222 6.90 -0.76 5.91
C MET A 222 7.61 0.52 5.45
N TRP A 223 7.21 1.13 4.32
CA TRP A 223 7.90 2.35 3.88
C TRP A 223 7.69 3.50 4.87
N VAL A 224 6.50 3.60 5.49
CA VAL A 224 6.21 4.61 6.52
C VAL A 224 7.02 4.37 7.79
N THR A 225 7.08 3.12 8.28
CA THR A 225 7.93 2.75 9.42
C THR A 225 9.39 3.12 9.16
N LEU A 226 9.92 2.77 7.99
CA LEU A 226 11.32 3.04 7.66
C LEU A 226 11.62 4.53 7.56
N LEU A 227 10.74 5.33 6.95
CA LEU A 227 10.90 6.78 6.91
C LEU A 227 10.77 7.44 8.30
N LEU A 228 9.90 6.92 9.16
CA LEU A 228 9.77 7.37 10.53
C LEU A 228 11.03 7.07 11.34
N LEU A 229 11.54 5.84 11.27
CA LEU A 229 12.80 5.46 11.92
C LEU A 229 13.99 6.26 11.37
N LEU A 230 14.05 6.46 10.05
CA LEU A 230 15.06 7.30 9.41
C LEU A 230 15.01 8.74 9.96
N SER A 231 13.82 9.31 10.10
CA SER A 231 13.61 10.64 10.67
C SER A 231 14.07 10.72 12.13
N LEU A 232 13.77 9.69 12.94
CA LEU A 232 14.23 9.62 14.33
C LEU A 232 15.75 9.49 14.41
N TYR A 233 16.38 8.70 13.55
CA TYR A 233 17.83 8.52 13.52
C TYR A 233 18.54 9.80 13.07
N LEU A 234 18.00 10.48 12.06
CA LEU A 234 18.45 11.83 11.66
C LEU A 234 18.32 12.81 12.82
N ALA A 235 17.19 12.78 13.54
CA ALA A 235 16.97 13.66 14.68
C ALA A 235 18.01 13.42 15.79
N VAL A 236 18.34 12.17 16.11
CA VAL A 236 19.40 11.85 17.09
C VAL A 236 20.79 12.31 16.63
N LEU A 237 21.07 12.27 15.32
CA LEU A 237 22.37 12.69 14.78
C LEU A 237 22.53 14.21 14.72
N PHE A 238 21.49 14.93 14.31
CA PHE A 238 21.57 16.35 13.98
C PHE A 238 20.97 17.27 15.04
N VAL A 239 20.05 16.76 15.84
CA VAL A 239 19.46 17.51 16.95
C VAL A 239 20.07 16.95 18.24
N PRO A 240 20.63 17.79 19.13
CA PRO A 240 21.08 17.34 20.44
C PRO A 240 19.87 17.01 21.33
N LEU A 241 19.07 16.02 20.93
CA LEU A 241 17.85 15.57 21.59
C LEU A 241 18.11 14.84 22.89
N THR A 242 19.37 14.56 23.24
CA THR A 242 19.71 14.05 24.58
C THR A 242 19.45 15.15 25.59
N PRO A 243 18.34 15.12 26.35
CA PRO A 243 18.20 16.07 27.43
C PRO A 243 19.40 15.85 28.35
N HIS A 244 20.16 16.91 28.64
CA HIS A 244 21.33 16.85 29.52
C HIS A 244 21.01 16.14 30.85
N ALA A 245 19.74 16.13 31.27
CA ALA A 245 19.26 15.46 32.46
C ALA A 245 19.38 13.92 32.45
N LEU A 246 19.48 13.26 31.29
CA LEU A 246 19.53 11.79 31.23
C LEU A 246 20.93 11.22 30.90
N ASP A 247 21.85 12.05 30.41
CA ASP A 247 23.25 11.73 30.04
C ASP A 247 23.49 10.28 29.57
N TYR A 248 22.64 9.80 28.66
CA TYR A 248 22.76 8.45 28.12
C TYR A 248 23.13 8.48 26.65
N ARG A 249 23.86 7.45 26.23
CA ARG A 249 24.19 7.19 24.84
C ARG A 249 23.21 6.15 24.28
N PRO A 250 22.42 6.46 23.24
CA PRO A 250 21.54 5.49 22.58
C PRO A 250 22.30 4.22 22.18
N VAL A 251 21.68 3.05 22.35
CA VAL A 251 22.27 1.74 21.98
C VAL A 251 22.78 1.74 20.54
N LEU A 252 22.02 2.33 19.61
CA LEU A 252 22.41 2.48 18.21
C LEU A 252 23.79 3.13 18.03
N LEU A 253 24.11 4.17 18.81
CA LEU A 253 25.40 4.87 18.76
C LEU A 253 26.51 4.15 19.53
N GLN A 254 26.17 3.16 20.36
CA GLN A 254 27.15 2.32 21.04
C GLN A 254 27.62 1.17 20.14
N ILE A 255 26.67 0.58 19.39
CA ILE A 255 26.93 -0.59 18.54
C ILE A 255 27.51 -0.19 17.18
N LEU A 256 27.00 0.90 16.58
CA LEU A 256 27.41 1.31 15.23
C LEU A 256 28.34 2.51 15.26
N THR A 257 29.36 2.46 14.40
CA THR A 257 30.15 3.64 14.05
C THR A 257 29.31 4.64 13.24
N LYS A 258 29.76 5.89 13.15
CA LYS A 258 29.07 6.93 12.36
C LYS A 258 28.91 6.54 10.88
N TYR A 259 29.90 5.87 10.30
CA TYR A 259 29.85 5.42 8.91
C TYR A 259 28.86 4.27 8.69
N GLU A 260 28.85 3.28 9.58
CA GLU A 260 27.90 2.16 9.54
C GLU A 260 26.46 2.65 9.75
N LEU A 261 26.24 3.60 10.67
CA LEU A 261 24.94 4.23 10.84
C LEU A 261 24.51 5.01 9.59
N GLY A 262 25.42 5.77 8.96
CA GLY A 262 25.14 6.43 7.70
C GLY A 262 24.74 5.44 6.60
N LEU A 263 25.46 4.32 6.47
CA LEU A 263 25.12 3.25 5.53
C LEU A 263 23.75 2.62 5.82
N LEU A 264 23.46 2.34 7.09
CA LEU A 264 22.15 1.83 7.53
C LEU A 264 21.02 2.79 7.13
N MET A 265 21.20 4.09 7.35
CA MET A 265 20.21 5.11 7.01
C MET A 265 19.97 5.21 5.50
N TRP A 266 21.03 5.13 4.68
CA TRP A 266 20.91 5.05 3.23
C TRP A 266 20.20 3.78 2.77
N ALA A 267 20.53 2.63 3.37
CA ALA A 267 19.86 1.38 3.09
C ALA A 267 18.37 1.44 3.46
N MET A 268 18.03 2.01 4.62
CA MET A 268 16.65 2.23 5.04
C MET A 268 15.88 3.12 4.07
N LEU A 269 16.48 4.22 3.60
CA LEU A 269 15.87 5.09 2.60
C LEU A 269 15.63 4.34 1.29
N PHE A 270 16.62 3.61 0.79
CA PHE A 270 16.49 2.83 -0.44
C PHE A 270 15.38 1.77 -0.33
N VAL A 271 15.38 1.00 0.76
CA VAL A 271 14.35 -0.03 1.01
C VAL A 271 12.96 0.59 1.18
N ALA A 272 12.86 1.77 1.82
CA ALA A 272 11.61 2.51 1.90
C ALA A 272 11.08 2.89 0.51
N LEU A 273 11.93 3.34 -0.41
CA LEU A 273 11.54 3.65 -1.79
C LEU A 273 11.08 2.40 -2.55
N VAL A 274 11.73 1.25 -2.35
CA VAL A 274 11.29 -0.03 -2.93
C VAL A 274 9.92 -0.44 -2.40
N PHE A 275 9.68 -0.34 -1.10
CA PHE A 275 8.36 -0.64 -0.52
C PHE A 275 7.28 0.35 -0.95
N MET A 276 7.62 1.62 -1.11
CA MET A 276 6.72 2.64 -1.64
C MET A 276 6.30 2.27 -3.05
N ASP A 277 7.24 2.04 -3.97
CA ASP A 277 6.96 1.62 -5.34
C ASP A 277 6.13 0.32 -5.41
N ALA A 278 6.50 -0.71 -4.64
CA ALA A 278 5.74 -1.96 -4.56
C ALA A 278 4.30 -1.77 -4.04
N SER A 279 4.08 -0.82 -3.11
CA SER A 279 2.74 -0.48 -2.62
C SER A 279 1.81 -0.05 -3.76
N GLY A 280 2.31 0.76 -4.70
CA GLY A 280 1.53 1.21 -5.86
C GLY A 280 1.11 0.06 -6.77
N ASP A 281 2.05 -0.82 -7.10
CA ASP A 281 1.80 -1.99 -7.96
C ASP A 281 0.82 -2.96 -7.29
N TYR A 282 0.99 -3.29 -6.00
CA TYR A 282 0.07 -4.18 -5.30
C TYR A 282 -1.33 -3.59 -5.12
N LYS A 283 -1.43 -2.27 -4.92
CA LYS A 283 -2.72 -1.58 -4.84
C LYS A 283 -3.47 -1.64 -6.16
N ARG A 284 -2.75 -1.53 -7.29
CA ARG A 284 -3.33 -1.68 -8.62
C ARG A 284 -3.80 -3.12 -8.85
N HIS A 285 -2.95 -4.11 -8.55
CA HIS A 285 -3.32 -5.52 -8.69
C HIS A 285 -4.51 -5.89 -7.79
N TYR A 286 -4.59 -5.34 -6.59
CA TYR A 286 -5.78 -5.51 -5.74
C TYR A 286 -7.07 -5.13 -6.48
N ILE A 287 -7.10 -3.99 -7.17
CA ILE A 287 -8.27 -3.56 -7.96
C ILE A 287 -8.55 -4.47 -9.16
N GLU A 288 -7.52 -4.89 -9.89
CA GLU A 288 -7.67 -5.80 -11.03
C GLU A 288 -8.23 -7.16 -10.60
N TYR A 289 -7.72 -7.72 -9.50
CA TYR A 289 -8.21 -8.97 -8.92
C TYR A 289 -9.58 -8.81 -8.27
N LEU A 290 -9.90 -7.64 -7.70
CA LEU A 290 -11.24 -7.36 -7.17
C LEU A 290 -12.30 -7.46 -8.28
N ILE A 291 -12.01 -6.87 -9.45
CA ILE A 291 -12.87 -6.96 -10.64
C ILE A 291 -12.99 -8.42 -11.11
N SER A 292 -11.86 -9.13 -11.22
CA SER A 292 -11.85 -10.53 -11.65
C SER A 292 -12.60 -11.45 -10.69
N ASP A 293 -12.37 -11.34 -9.39
CA ASP A 293 -13.01 -12.17 -8.36
C ASP A 293 -14.53 -11.91 -8.38
N PHE A 294 -14.97 -10.66 -8.60
CA PHE A 294 -16.38 -10.33 -8.75
C PHE A 294 -17.02 -11.06 -9.93
N CYS A 295 -16.40 -11.04 -11.11
CA CYS A 295 -16.93 -11.74 -12.29
C CYS A 295 -17.06 -13.25 -12.07
N VAL A 296 -16.15 -13.85 -11.30
CA VAL A 296 -16.20 -15.28 -10.97
C VAL A 296 -17.39 -15.56 -10.04
N VAL A 297 -17.60 -14.74 -9.02
CA VAL A 297 -18.71 -14.90 -8.07
C VAL A 297 -20.06 -14.62 -8.71
N ALA A 298 -20.16 -13.55 -9.51
CA ALA A 298 -21.36 -13.18 -10.25
C ALA A 298 -21.72 -14.22 -11.32
N GLY A 299 -20.74 -14.74 -12.07
CA GLY A 299 -20.99 -15.78 -13.07
C GLY A 299 -21.40 -17.13 -12.48
N ALA A 300 -21.14 -17.38 -11.20
CA ALA A 300 -21.50 -18.62 -10.52
C ALA A 300 -22.94 -18.64 -9.98
N THR A 301 -23.72 -17.57 -10.14
CA THR A 301 -25.11 -17.57 -9.68
C THR A 301 -25.97 -18.48 -10.57
N PRO A 302 -26.92 -19.25 -9.97
CA PRO A 302 -27.72 -20.23 -10.72
C PRO A 302 -28.51 -19.66 -11.89
N GLU A 303 -28.92 -18.40 -11.79
CA GLU A 303 -29.62 -17.67 -12.85
C GLU A 303 -28.74 -17.54 -14.10
N ASN A 304 -27.45 -17.24 -13.92
CA ASN A 304 -26.48 -17.12 -15.01
C ASN A 304 -26.08 -18.48 -15.58
N MET A 305 -25.96 -19.52 -14.74
CA MET A 305 -25.66 -20.89 -15.20
C MET A 305 -26.71 -21.50 -16.14
N ASN A 306 -27.95 -20.99 -16.12
CA ASN A 306 -29.01 -21.46 -17.01
C ASN A 306 -29.05 -20.71 -18.35
N GLN A 307 -28.40 -19.54 -18.48
CA GLN A 307 -28.30 -18.81 -19.74
C GLN A 307 -27.21 -19.35 -20.66
N ASP A 308 -26.19 -19.99 -20.09
CA ASP A 308 -25.06 -20.59 -20.83
C ASP A 308 -25.32 -22.03 -21.33
N LYS A 309 -26.54 -22.57 -21.12
CA LYS A 309 -26.95 -23.91 -21.58
C LYS A 309 -27.87 -23.82 -22.78
#